data_AF-B4I0M9-F1
#
_entry.id   AF-B4I0M9-F1
#
_cell.length_a   1.000
_cell.length_b   1.000
_cell.length_c   1.000
_cell.angle_alpha   90.00
_cell.angle_beta   90.00
_cell.angle_gamma   90.00
#
_symmetry.space_group_name_H-M   'P 1'
#
loop_
_entity.id
_entity.type
_entity.pdbx_description
1 polymer ?
#
loop_
_entity_poly.entity_id
_entity_poly.type
_entity_poly.pdbx_seq_one_letter_code
_entity_poly.pdbx_strand_id
1 'polypeptide(L)'
;MSTQKVEYDAAMGGRVTLPSHVTTYHYAAGALQEIRNLVADCQETTQRSSKLIFQTLPKHMRRRAMSHHPKRLPRKYRQAHKSQMGKGGNQPVNGKRPSRKYRRRPKNLMREYVRRQRRNVWLETHIWHAKRFHMVDRWGHRLPYASCDKTYRACYRASAEHCLLQDISFYGCVELRGPLDMLREGFARANQSTVWPGDHGPDFSKRTT
;
A
#
# COMPACT_ATOMS: atom_id res chain seq x y z
N MET A 1 -46.06 -40.91 23.12
CA MET A 1 -45.24 -40.35 22.02
C MET A 1 -44.26 -39.37 22.62
N SER A 2 -42.94 -39.58 22.43
CA SER A 2 -41.90 -38.69 22.96
C SER A 2 -41.98 -37.34 22.22
N THR A 3 -42.35 -36.27 22.94
CA THR A 3 -42.32 -34.90 22.42
C THR A 3 -40.86 -34.47 22.27
N GLN A 4 -40.37 -34.39 21.03
CA GLN A 4 -39.02 -33.89 20.76
C GLN A 4 -38.93 -32.40 21.12
N LYS A 5 -38.05 -32.06 22.07
CA LYS A 5 -37.78 -30.69 22.46
C LYS A 5 -37.00 -30.01 21.33
N VAL A 6 -37.53 -28.89 20.84
CA VAL A 6 -36.95 -28.14 19.73
C VAL A 6 -36.26 -26.90 20.27
N GLU A 7 -34.99 -26.72 19.96
CA GLU A 7 -34.21 -25.55 20.37
C GLU A 7 -33.91 -24.66 19.16
N TYR A 8 -33.67 -23.37 19.35
CA TYR A 8 -33.42 -22.44 18.26
C TYR A 8 -31.91 -22.28 18.03
N ASP A 9 -31.45 -22.56 16.82
CA ASP A 9 -30.06 -22.35 16.41
C ASP A 9 -29.96 -21.13 15.48
N ALA A 10 -29.25 -20.10 15.95
CA ALA A 10 -29.06 -18.85 15.23
C ALA A 10 -28.12 -18.97 14.01
N ALA A 11 -27.20 -19.94 14.00
CA ALA A 11 -26.29 -20.16 12.87
C ALA A 11 -26.99 -20.85 11.69
N MET A 12 -27.94 -21.75 11.99
CA MET A 12 -28.76 -22.45 11.00
C MET A 12 -30.06 -21.70 10.66
N GLY A 13 -30.38 -20.62 11.39
CA GLY A 13 -31.53 -19.76 11.12
C GLY A 13 -32.89 -20.43 11.38
N GLY A 14 -32.96 -21.38 12.30
CA GLY A 14 -34.15 -22.20 12.47
C GLY A 14 -34.24 -22.98 13.78
N ARG A 15 -35.39 -23.63 13.97
CA ARG A 15 -35.65 -24.54 15.09
C ARG A 15 -35.06 -25.92 14.77
N VAL A 16 -34.12 -26.38 15.59
CA VAL A 16 -33.38 -27.64 15.42
C VAL A 16 -33.69 -28.56 16.60
N THR A 17 -33.96 -29.82 16.31
CA THR A 17 -34.06 -30.88 17.31
C THR A 17 -32.66 -31.37 17.65
N LEU A 18 -32.17 -31.02 18.84
CA LEU A 18 -30.88 -31.50 19.33
C LEU A 18 -31.00 -32.93 19.88
N PRO A 19 -30.02 -33.81 19.63
CA PRO A 19 -29.97 -35.11 20.28
C PRO A 19 -29.86 -34.96 21.80
N SER A 20 -30.55 -35.83 22.55
CA SER A 20 -30.41 -35.88 24.03
C SER A 20 -29.06 -36.44 24.48
N HIS A 21 -28.35 -37.12 23.58
CA HIS A 21 -27.04 -37.70 23.82
C HIS A 21 -26.10 -37.33 22.67
N VAL A 22 -24.89 -36.94 23.03
CA VAL A 22 -23.79 -36.70 22.08
C VAL A 22 -22.75 -37.79 22.26
N THR A 23 -22.21 -38.29 21.16
CA THR A 23 -21.10 -39.24 21.20
C THR A 23 -19.88 -38.56 21.80
N THR A 24 -19.48 -38.97 23.00
CA THR A 24 -18.40 -38.35 23.78
C THR A 24 -17.10 -38.19 22.98
N TYR A 25 -16.79 -39.17 22.13
CA TYR A 25 -15.59 -39.15 21.30
C TYR A 25 -15.57 -37.98 20.29
N HIS A 26 -16.69 -37.70 19.63
CA HIS A 26 -16.78 -36.60 18.67
C HIS A 26 -16.69 -35.24 19.36
N TYR A 27 -17.33 -35.09 20.52
CA TYR A 27 -17.22 -33.87 21.34
C TYR A 27 -15.78 -33.65 21.84
N ALA A 28 -15.16 -34.70 22.38
CA ALA A 28 -13.79 -34.65 22.87
C ALA A 28 -12.80 -34.27 21.75
N ALA A 29 -13.00 -34.79 20.53
CA ALA A 29 -12.17 -34.45 19.37
C ALA A 29 -12.28 -32.96 18.99
N GLY A 30 -13.50 -32.40 18.99
CA GLY A 30 -13.73 -30.97 18.74
C GLY A 30 -13.11 -30.08 19.82
N ALA A 31 -13.40 -30.38 21.09
CA ALA A 31 -12.86 -29.64 22.23
C ALA A 31 -11.32 -29.71 22.28
N LEU A 32 -10.72 -30.86 21.94
CA LEU A 32 -9.27 -31.00 21.86
C LEU A 32 -8.67 -30.06 20.81
N GLN A 33 -9.32 -29.94 19.64
CA GLN A 33 -8.85 -29.03 18.60
C GLN A 33 -8.94 -27.57 19.05
N GLU A 34 -10.03 -27.18 19.71
CA GLU A 34 -10.19 -25.84 20.29
C GLU A 34 -9.12 -25.53 21.34
N ILE A 35 -8.89 -26.45 22.28
CA ILE A 35 -7.87 -26.31 23.32
C ILE A 35 -6.48 -26.18 22.68
N ARG A 36 -6.17 -26.99 21.67
CA ARG A 36 -4.89 -26.90 20.94
C ARG A 36 -4.72 -25.54 20.26
N ASN A 37 -5.76 -25.05 19.58
CA ASN A 37 -5.75 -23.74 18.94
C ASN A 37 -5.54 -22.62 19.97
N LEU A 38 -6.25 -22.68 21.10
CA LEU A 38 -6.11 -21.70 22.18
C LEU A 38 -4.70 -21.68 22.76
N VAL A 39 -4.13 -22.86 23.05
CA VAL A 39 -2.77 -22.97 23.57
C VAL A 39 -1.76 -22.40 22.57
N ALA A 40 -1.91 -22.69 21.27
CA ALA A 40 -1.06 -22.12 20.23
C ALA A 40 -1.17 -20.58 20.16
N ASP A 41 -2.37 -20.03 20.19
CA ASP A 41 -2.62 -18.58 20.16
C ASP A 41 -2.04 -17.87 21.39
N CYS A 42 -2.14 -18.47 22.58
CA CYS A 42 -1.54 -17.96 23.81
C CYS A 42 0.00 -17.95 23.73
N GLN A 43 0.60 -19.00 23.18
CA GLN A 43 2.05 -19.10 22.98
C GLN A 43 2.54 -18.05 21.97
N GLU A 44 1.85 -17.89 20.83
CA GLU A 44 2.14 -16.84 19.86
C GLU A 44 2.01 -15.43 20.47
N THR A 45 0.97 -15.20 21.26
CA THR A 45 0.72 -13.93 21.95
C THR A 45 1.84 -13.62 22.96
N THR A 46 2.33 -14.64 23.67
CA THR A 46 3.47 -14.51 24.57
C THR A 46 4.76 -14.18 23.81
N GLN A 47 4.99 -14.80 22.65
CA GLN A 47 6.11 -14.44 21.76
C GLN A 47 5.97 -13.04 21.14
N ARG A 48 4.74 -12.52 21.00
CA ARG A 48 4.49 -11.11 20.65
C ARG A 48 4.75 -10.18 21.84
N SER A 49 4.55 -10.64 23.07
CA SER A 49 4.75 -9.88 24.32
C SER A 49 6.22 -9.56 24.59
N SER A 50 7.15 -10.45 24.25
CA SER A 50 8.60 -10.19 24.40
C SER A 50 9.12 -9.09 23.46
N LYS A 51 8.35 -8.74 22.43
CA LYS A 51 8.71 -7.71 21.45
C LYS A 51 8.32 -6.33 21.97
N LEU A 52 9.09 -5.32 21.55
CA LEU A 52 8.75 -3.93 21.84
C LEU A 52 7.44 -3.56 21.15
N ILE A 53 6.65 -2.64 21.74
CA ILE A 53 5.32 -2.29 21.21
C ILE A 53 5.38 -1.81 19.75
N PHE A 54 6.45 -1.13 19.32
CA PHE A 54 6.59 -0.70 17.92
C PHE A 54 6.92 -1.85 16.95
N GLN A 55 7.38 -3.00 17.46
CA GLN A 55 7.69 -4.20 16.68
C GLN A 55 6.45 -5.09 16.48
N THR A 56 5.37 -4.90 17.23
CA THR A 56 4.12 -5.67 17.02
C THR A 56 3.32 -5.16 15.82
N LEU A 57 3.53 -3.91 15.40
CA LEU A 57 2.87 -3.33 14.23
C LEU A 57 3.21 -4.09 12.93
N PRO A 58 2.32 -4.13 11.93
CA PRO A 58 2.64 -4.64 10.60
C PRO A 58 3.84 -3.92 9.98
N LYS A 59 4.67 -4.65 9.21
CA LYS A 59 5.93 -4.12 8.64
C LYS A 59 5.73 -2.79 7.87
N HIS A 60 4.67 -2.68 7.06
CA HIS A 60 4.38 -1.48 6.27
C HIS A 60 3.98 -0.25 7.11
N MET A 61 3.55 -0.46 8.36
CA MET A 61 3.23 0.63 9.29
C MET A 61 4.45 1.08 10.11
N ARG A 62 5.49 0.25 10.23
CA ARG A 62 6.66 0.53 11.09
C ARG A 62 7.45 1.73 10.56
N ARG A 63 7.91 2.58 11.47
CA ARG A 63 8.81 3.70 11.18
C ARG A 63 10.04 3.59 12.07
N ARG A 64 11.23 3.84 11.49
CA ARG A 64 12.52 3.74 12.20
C ARG A 64 12.59 4.61 13.45
N ALA A 65 11.94 5.79 13.42
CA ALA A 65 11.95 6.74 14.51
C ALA A 65 10.94 6.44 15.64
N MET A 66 10.20 5.32 15.60
CA MET A 66 9.22 4.99 16.64
C MET A 66 9.86 4.80 18.02
N SER A 67 11.05 4.21 18.10
CA SER A 67 11.75 3.91 19.35
C SER A 67 11.95 5.13 20.25
N HIS A 68 12.31 6.28 19.67
CA HIS A 68 12.56 7.50 20.43
C HIS A 68 11.47 8.57 20.27
N HIS A 69 10.57 8.46 19.28
CA HIS A 69 9.53 9.46 19.01
C HIS A 69 8.11 8.87 19.09
N PRO A 70 7.47 8.88 20.28
CA PRO A 70 6.17 8.24 20.51
C PRO A 70 5.04 8.68 19.56
N LYS A 71 5.06 9.92 19.04
CA LYS A 71 4.01 10.37 18.10
C LYS A 71 4.06 9.67 16.72
N ARG A 72 5.10 8.87 16.43
CA ARG A 72 5.18 8.04 15.22
C ARG A 72 4.38 6.74 15.33
N LEU A 73 3.90 6.40 16.54
CA LEU A 73 2.96 5.29 16.75
C LEU A 73 1.48 5.76 16.70
N PRO A 74 0.55 4.83 16.40
CA PRO A 74 -0.88 5.05 16.61
C PRO A 74 -1.19 5.47 18.05
N ARG A 75 -2.21 6.33 18.23
CA ARG A 75 -2.54 6.95 19.53
C ARG A 75 -2.65 5.94 20.67
N LYS A 76 -3.35 4.82 20.44
CA LYS A 76 -3.58 3.75 21.41
C LYS A 76 -2.29 3.13 21.98
N TYR A 77 -1.20 3.11 21.22
CA TYR A 77 0.07 2.51 21.65
C TYR A 77 1.04 3.51 22.29
N ARG A 78 0.74 4.82 22.29
CA ARG A 78 1.71 5.85 22.69
C ARG A 78 2.02 5.82 24.18
N GLN A 79 1.01 5.62 25.03
CA GLN A 79 1.19 5.62 26.49
C GLN A 79 1.98 4.40 26.94
N ALA A 80 1.59 3.21 26.47
CA ALA A 80 2.31 1.97 26.73
C ALA A 80 3.75 2.00 26.20
N HIS A 81 3.99 2.60 25.02
CA HIS A 81 5.34 2.78 24.50
C HIS A 81 6.18 3.72 25.39
N LYS A 82 5.61 4.82 25.88
CA LYS A 82 6.31 5.74 26.80
C LYS A 82 6.67 5.06 28.11
N SER A 83 5.75 4.30 28.71
CA SER A 83 6.05 3.56 29.95
C SER A 83 7.10 2.48 29.71
N GLN A 84 7.06 1.77 28.57
CA GLN A 84 8.07 0.78 28.20
C GLN A 84 9.46 1.41 28.02
N MET A 85 9.58 2.52 27.27
CA MET A 85 10.86 3.19 27.05
C MET A 85 11.38 3.91 28.29
N GLY A 86 10.50 4.41 29.16
CA GLY A 86 10.86 5.06 30.42
C GLY A 86 11.56 4.12 31.40
N LYS A 87 11.24 2.82 31.36
CA LYS A 87 11.94 1.77 32.13
C LYS A 87 13.35 1.49 31.63
N GLY A 88 13.67 1.85 30.38
CA GLY A 88 14.91 1.48 29.69
C GLY A 88 16.06 2.49 29.82
N GLY A 89 15.92 3.55 30.61
CA GLY A 89 17.00 4.51 30.93
C GLY A 89 17.57 5.34 29.77
N ASN A 90 17.11 5.13 28.53
CA ASN A 90 17.74 5.67 27.34
C ASN A 90 17.22 7.08 27.00
N GLN A 91 17.75 8.09 27.70
CA GLN A 91 17.47 9.49 27.37
C GLN A 91 18.22 9.87 26.07
N PRO A 92 17.57 10.55 25.11
CA PRO A 92 18.23 10.93 23.88
C PRO A 92 19.36 11.92 24.16
N VAL A 93 20.59 11.53 23.78
CA VAL A 93 21.77 12.39 23.84
C VAL A 93 21.59 13.55 22.86
N ASN A 94 21.35 14.75 23.38
CA ASN A 94 21.17 15.96 22.59
C ASN A 94 22.53 16.51 22.11
N GLY A 95 23.05 16.01 20.99
CA GLY A 95 24.20 16.59 20.29
C GLY A 95 23.77 17.68 19.29
N LYS A 96 24.14 18.94 19.55
CA LYS A 96 23.79 20.10 18.70
C LYS A 96 24.65 20.15 17.43
N ARG A 97 24.03 19.84 16.28
CA ARG A 97 24.31 20.48 14.98
C ARG A 97 23.19 21.51 14.71
N PRO A 98 23.42 22.60 13.94
CA PRO A 98 22.35 23.54 13.61
C PRO A 98 21.12 22.80 13.07
N SER A 99 19.98 23.02 13.72
CA SER A 99 18.79 22.20 13.53
C SER A 99 18.38 22.16 12.07
N ARG A 100 18.08 20.96 11.54
CA ARG A 100 17.48 20.78 10.21
C ARG A 100 16.23 21.66 10.02
N LYS A 101 15.53 22.02 11.10
CA LYS A 101 14.42 22.97 11.13
C LYS A 101 14.80 24.34 10.56
N TYR A 102 15.99 24.85 10.91
CA TYR A 102 16.48 26.15 10.46
C TYR A 102 16.73 26.17 8.95
N ARG A 103 17.39 25.13 8.41
CA ARG A 103 17.70 25.02 6.96
C ARG A 103 16.46 24.82 6.09
N ARG A 104 15.36 24.29 6.64
CA ARG A 104 14.12 23.99 5.90
C ARG A 104 13.01 25.04 6.07
N ARG A 105 13.36 26.29 6.39
CA ARG A 105 12.38 27.40 6.41
C ARG A 105 11.72 27.55 5.02
N PRO A 106 10.39 27.82 4.94
CA PRO A 106 9.67 27.84 3.67
C PRO A 106 10.30 28.72 2.59
N LYS A 107 10.74 29.93 2.96
CA LYS A 107 11.42 30.88 2.04
C LYS A 107 12.66 30.27 1.37
N ASN A 108 13.48 29.54 2.13
CA ASN A 108 14.69 28.89 1.61
C ASN A 108 14.34 27.65 0.78
N LEU A 109 13.26 26.95 1.15
CA LEU A 109 12.83 25.73 0.47
C LEU A 109 12.31 26.01 -0.94
N MET A 110 11.50 27.06 -1.12
CA MET A 110 10.99 27.44 -2.44
C MET A 110 12.12 27.87 -3.38
N ARG A 111 13.05 28.71 -2.90
CA ARG A 111 14.24 29.09 -3.65
C ARG A 111 15.07 27.88 -4.07
N GLU A 112 15.26 26.93 -3.16
CA GLU A 112 15.97 25.69 -3.45
C GLU A 112 15.24 24.82 -4.48
N TYR A 113 13.91 24.77 -4.45
CA TYR A 113 13.12 24.02 -5.44
C TYR A 113 13.25 24.64 -6.82
N VAL A 114 13.07 25.96 -6.94
CA VAL A 114 13.27 26.68 -8.20
C VAL A 114 14.69 26.45 -8.73
N ARG A 115 15.71 26.54 -7.87
CA ARG A 115 17.12 26.28 -8.26
C ARG A 115 17.31 24.87 -8.81
N ARG A 116 16.67 23.86 -8.22
CA ARG A 116 16.77 22.45 -8.64
C ARG A 116 15.97 22.16 -9.92
N GLN A 117 14.83 22.80 -10.10
CA GLN A 117 13.99 22.67 -11.29
C GLN A 117 14.65 23.22 -12.56
N ARG A 118 15.71 24.03 -12.45
CA ARG A 118 16.48 24.54 -13.61
C ARG A 118 17.08 23.45 -14.49
N ARG A 119 17.36 22.26 -13.94
CA ARG A 119 17.97 21.16 -14.69
C ARG A 119 16.94 20.21 -15.30
N ASN A 120 15.87 19.92 -14.56
CA ASN A 120 14.86 18.94 -14.95
C ASN A 120 13.48 19.44 -14.52
N VAL A 121 12.48 19.20 -15.36
CA VAL A 121 11.09 19.49 -15.06
C VAL A 121 10.59 18.56 -13.96
N TRP A 122 9.97 19.14 -12.93
CA TRP A 122 9.34 18.42 -11.84
C TRP A 122 7.83 18.44 -12.05
N LEU A 123 7.20 17.27 -12.06
CA LEU A 123 5.74 17.15 -12.03
C LEU A 123 5.18 17.74 -10.73
N GLU A 124 3.90 18.07 -10.70
CA GLU A 124 3.24 18.63 -9.52
C GLU A 124 3.35 17.71 -8.29
N THR A 125 3.27 16.40 -8.52
CA THR A 125 3.39 15.36 -7.49
C THR A 125 4.86 15.04 -7.11
N HIS A 126 5.84 15.71 -7.71
CA HIS A 126 7.27 15.34 -7.62
C HIS A 126 7.75 15.21 -6.18
N ILE A 127 7.39 16.15 -5.30
CA ILE A 127 7.80 16.11 -3.89
C ILE A 127 7.26 14.89 -3.15
N TRP A 128 6.07 14.40 -3.53
CA TRP A 128 5.48 13.20 -2.95
C TRP A 128 6.22 11.94 -3.43
N HIS A 129 6.47 11.85 -4.74
CA HIS A 129 7.19 10.75 -5.37
C HIS A 129 8.65 10.69 -4.91
N ALA A 130 9.37 11.81 -4.90
CA ALA A 130 10.77 11.88 -4.46
C ALA A 130 10.99 11.50 -2.98
N LYS A 131 9.93 11.50 -2.16
CA LYS A 131 10.00 11.01 -0.77
C LYS A 131 9.84 9.49 -0.64
N ARG A 132 9.30 8.82 -1.67
CA ARG A 132 8.83 7.42 -1.61
C ARG A 132 9.43 6.51 -2.67
N PHE A 133 9.95 7.09 -3.75
CA PHE A 133 10.49 6.40 -4.90
C PHE A 133 11.93 6.85 -5.18
N HIS A 134 12.69 5.94 -5.76
CA HIS A 134 13.93 6.25 -6.46
C HIS A 134 13.60 7.05 -7.72
N MET A 135 14.20 8.23 -7.86
CA MET A 135 13.91 9.16 -8.96
C MET A 135 15.01 9.09 -10.02
N VAL A 136 14.63 9.11 -11.30
CA VAL A 136 15.53 9.07 -12.46
C VAL A 136 15.24 10.25 -13.40
N ASP A 137 16.26 10.74 -14.08
CA ASP A 137 16.13 11.76 -15.13
C ASP A 137 15.81 11.08 -16.47
N ARG A 138 14.64 11.38 -17.08
CA ARG A 138 14.26 10.91 -18.42
C ARG A 138 13.47 11.96 -19.17
N TRP A 139 13.78 12.14 -20.46
CA TRP A 139 13.07 13.05 -21.36
C TRP A 139 12.95 14.50 -20.84
N GLY A 140 13.98 14.99 -20.14
CA GLY A 140 13.96 16.31 -19.50
C GLY A 140 13.19 16.39 -18.18
N HIS A 141 12.52 15.32 -17.75
CA HIS A 141 11.78 15.24 -16.48
C HIS A 141 12.54 14.46 -15.40
N ARG A 142 12.22 14.72 -14.13
CA ARG A 142 12.65 13.90 -12.98
C ARG A 142 11.50 13.02 -12.50
N LEU A 143 11.49 11.75 -12.91
CA LEU A 143 10.37 10.82 -12.77
C LEU A 143 10.62 9.73 -11.71
N PRO A 144 9.56 9.19 -11.08
CA PRO A 144 9.68 8.02 -10.21
C PRO A 144 9.98 6.76 -11.03
N TYR A 145 11.01 6.00 -10.62
CA TYR A 145 11.43 4.77 -11.27
C TYR A 145 10.99 3.52 -10.50
N ALA A 146 11.29 3.47 -9.19
CA ALA A 146 10.96 2.31 -8.36
C ALA A 146 10.63 2.74 -6.93
N SER A 147 9.71 2.05 -6.27
CA SER A 147 9.41 2.30 -4.85
C SER A 147 10.63 2.00 -3.98
N CYS A 148 10.86 2.81 -2.93
CA CYS A 148 11.89 2.51 -1.93
C CYS A 148 11.55 1.27 -1.09
N ASP A 149 10.28 0.84 -1.09
CA ASP A 149 9.82 -0.38 -0.44
C ASP A 149 9.75 -1.54 -1.45
N LYS A 150 10.09 -2.75 -1.00
CA LYS A 150 9.99 -3.98 -1.80
C LYS A 150 8.52 -4.36 -2.02
N THR A 151 7.93 -3.81 -3.08
CA THR A 151 6.48 -3.84 -3.32
C THR A 151 6.07 -4.54 -4.62
N TYR A 152 7.00 -5.10 -5.40
CA TYR A 152 6.71 -5.73 -6.70
C TYR A 152 5.51 -6.71 -6.68
N ARG A 153 5.56 -7.75 -5.84
CA ARG A 153 4.46 -8.73 -5.70
C ARG A 153 3.18 -8.12 -5.11
N ALA A 154 3.29 -7.04 -4.35
CA ALA A 154 2.14 -6.35 -3.79
C ALA A 154 1.44 -5.51 -4.87
N CYS A 155 2.21 -4.83 -5.73
CA CYS A 155 1.69 -4.11 -6.89
C CYS A 155 1.00 -5.05 -7.88
N TYR A 156 1.59 -6.21 -8.16
CA TYR A 156 0.98 -7.21 -9.05
C TYR A 156 -0.36 -7.73 -8.52
N ARG A 157 -0.44 -8.07 -7.23
CA ARG A 157 -1.72 -8.46 -6.62
C ARG A 157 -2.72 -7.31 -6.63
N ALA A 158 -2.24 -6.09 -6.34
CA ALA A 158 -3.09 -4.92 -6.34
C ALA A 158 -3.63 -4.56 -7.72
N SER A 159 -2.95 -4.88 -8.82
CA SER A 159 -3.50 -4.67 -10.17
C SER A 159 -4.61 -5.65 -10.53
N ALA A 160 -4.68 -6.82 -9.89
CA ALA A 160 -5.71 -7.83 -10.14
C ALA A 160 -6.89 -7.70 -9.17
N GLU A 161 -6.61 -7.53 -7.87
CA GLU A 161 -7.60 -7.66 -6.79
C GLU A 161 -7.90 -6.33 -6.08
N HIS A 162 -7.08 -5.29 -6.30
CA HIS A 162 -7.21 -4.01 -5.60
C HIS A 162 -7.10 -2.82 -6.57
N CYS A 163 -6.58 -1.69 -6.09
CA CYS A 163 -6.33 -0.51 -6.92
C CYS A 163 -4.84 -0.15 -6.92
N LEU A 164 -4.36 0.31 -8.07
CA LEU A 164 -3.04 0.88 -8.25
C LEU A 164 -3.17 2.12 -9.16
N LEU A 165 -2.49 3.21 -8.79
CA LEU A 165 -2.47 4.45 -9.57
C LEU A 165 -1.05 4.77 -10.01
N GLN A 166 -0.93 5.36 -11.19
CA GLN A 166 0.33 5.83 -11.77
C GLN A 166 0.19 7.28 -12.21
N ASP A 167 1.26 8.06 -12.06
CA ASP A 167 1.31 9.44 -12.54
C ASP A 167 2.00 9.49 -13.91
N ILE A 168 1.20 9.80 -14.93
CA ILE A 168 1.63 9.89 -16.34
C ILE A 168 1.56 11.34 -16.86
N SER A 169 1.54 12.33 -15.97
CA SER A 169 1.38 13.75 -16.32
C SER A 169 2.56 14.35 -17.11
N PHE A 170 3.59 13.56 -17.41
CA PHE A 170 4.70 13.97 -18.27
C PHE A 170 4.34 13.90 -19.77
N TYR A 171 3.24 13.25 -20.15
CA TYR A 171 2.71 13.35 -21.51
C TYR A 171 2.13 14.74 -21.74
N GLY A 172 2.71 15.47 -22.69
CA GLY A 172 2.14 16.73 -23.17
C GLY A 172 1.04 16.48 -24.19
N CYS A 173 0.00 17.32 -24.17
CA CYS A 173 -1.06 17.32 -25.17
C CYS A 173 -0.78 18.41 -26.22
N VAL A 174 -0.91 18.07 -27.50
CA VAL A 174 -0.87 19.03 -28.60
C VAL A 174 -2.29 19.19 -29.13
N GLU A 175 -2.84 20.39 -29.01
CA GLU A 175 -4.16 20.73 -29.53
C GLU A 175 -4.01 21.41 -30.90
N LEU A 176 -4.71 20.88 -31.91
CA LEU A 176 -4.80 21.48 -33.24
C LEU A 176 -6.23 21.95 -33.49
N ARG A 177 -6.39 23.19 -33.97
CA ARG A 177 -7.69 23.79 -34.28
C ARG A 177 -7.70 24.31 -35.70
N GLY A 178 -8.77 24.05 -36.44
CA GLY A 178 -8.95 24.54 -37.81
C GLY A 178 -10.10 23.84 -38.55
N PRO A 179 -10.35 24.24 -39.81
CA PRO A 179 -11.34 23.59 -40.66
C PRO A 179 -11.05 22.10 -40.87
N LEU A 180 -12.10 21.28 -40.91
CA LEU A 180 -11.98 19.82 -41.01
C LEU A 180 -11.19 19.37 -42.24
N ASP A 181 -11.40 20.00 -43.40
CA ASP A 181 -10.75 19.61 -44.65
C ASP A 181 -9.23 19.77 -44.59
N MET A 182 -8.73 20.86 -43.99
CA MET A 182 -7.29 21.11 -43.84
C MET A 182 -6.66 20.14 -42.84
N LEU A 183 -7.33 19.86 -41.71
CA LEU A 183 -6.83 18.90 -40.74
C LEU A 183 -6.76 17.50 -41.36
N ARG A 184 -7.79 17.10 -42.11
CA ARG A 184 -7.85 15.80 -42.80
C ARG A 184 -6.70 15.66 -43.80
N GLU A 185 -6.49 16.66 -44.66
CA GLU A 185 -5.40 16.63 -45.63
C GLU A 185 -4.02 16.61 -44.95
N GLY A 186 -3.84 17.42 -43.89
CA GLY A 186 -2.60 17.47 -43.12
C GLY A 186 -2.24 16.13 -42.46
N PHE A 187 -3.21 15.47 -41.82
CA PHE A 187 -2.99 14.16 -41.20
C PHE A 187 -2.89 13.02 -42.21
N ALA A 188 -3.56 13.11 -43.37
CA ALA A 188 -3.43 12.12 -44.43
C ALA A 188 -1.98 11.97 -44.91
N ARG A 189 -1.23 13.08 -44.98
CA ARG A 189 0.21 13.06 -45.28
C ARG A 189 1.06 12.42 -44.18
N ALA A 190 0.73 12.69 -42.91
CA ALA A 190 1.48 12.15 -41.77
C ALA A 190 1.32 10.63 -41.65
N ASN A 191 0.10 10.11 -41.81
CA ASN A 191 -0.21 8.68 -41.69
C ASN A 191 0.42 7.81 -42.80
N GLN A 192 0.77 8.36 -43.95
CA GLN A 192 1.44 7.60 -45.03
C GLN A 192 2.90 7.30 -44.71
N SER A 193 3.53 8.09 -43.84
CA SER A 193 4.96 7.94 -43.48
C SER A 193 5.21 6.97 -42.33
N THR A 194 4.15 6.53 -41.64
CA THR A 194 4.21 5.66 -40.46
C THR A 194 3.53 4.32 -40.73
N VAL A 195 3.91 3.64 -41.81
CA VAL A 195 3.72 2.20 -41.88
C VAL A 195 4.82 1.58 -41.02
N TRP A 196 4.49 1.24 -39.78
CA TRP A 196 5.36 0.41 -38.96
C TRP A 196 5.56 -0.94 -39.66
N PRO A 197 6.80 -1.43 -39.84
CA PRO A 197 7.05 -2.74 -40.44
C PRO A 197 6.58 -3.83 -39.46
N GLY A 198 5.28 -4.14 -39.47
CA GLY A 198 4.67 -5.11 -38.57
C GLY A 198 3.15 -5.07 -38.43
N ASP A 199 2.47 -4.00 -38.86
CA ASP A 199 1.00 -3.92 -38.78
C ASP A 199 0.32 -4.66 -39.94
N HIS A 200 0.41 -6.00 -39.92
CA HIS A 200 -0.72 -6.81 -40.38
C HIS A 200 -1.72 -6.85 -39.23
N GLY A 201 -2.73 -5.98 -39.29
CA GLY A 201 -3.84 -6.03 -38.34
C GLY A 201 -4.43 -7.45 -38.29
N PRO A 202 -4.97 -7.88 -37.14
CA PRO A 202 -5.60 -9.21 -37.05
C PRO A 202 -6.74 -9.29 -38.06
N ASP A 203 -6.64 -10.24 -38.98
CA ASP A 203 -7.70 -10.58 -39.93
C ASP A 203 -8.90 -11.15 -39.15
N PHE A 204 -9.90 -10.30 -38.91
CA PHE A 204 -11.13 -10.68 -38.22
C PHE A 204 -12.10 -11.49 -39.11
N SER A 205 -11.72 -11.84 -40.36
CA SER A 205 -12.56 -12.66 -41.24
C SER A 205 -12.64 -14.15 -40.84
N LYS A 206 -11.84 -14.60 -39.87
CA LYS A 206 -11.75 -16.03 -39.50
C LYS A 206 -12.38 -16.41 -38.15
N ARG A 207 -13.32 -15.62 -37.61
CA ARG A 207 -14.18 -16.06 -36.50
C ARG A 207 -15.59 -16.32 -36.99
N THR A 208 -15.78 -17.50 -37.58
CA THR A 208 -17.08 -18.13 -37.70
C THR A 208 -16.85 -19.64 -37.66
N THR A 209 -17.01 -20.19 -36.46
CA THR A 209 -17.54 -21.52 -36.05
C THR A 209 -17.18 -21.71 -34.59
#